data_AF-A0A5M8NS36-F1
#
_entry.id   AF-A0A5M8NS36-F1
#
_cell.length_a   1.000
_cell.length_b   1.000
_cell.length_c   1.000
_cell.angle_alpha   90.00
_cell.angle_beta   90.00
_cell.angle_gamma   90.00
#
_symmetry.space_group_name_H-M   'P 1'
#
loop_
_entity.id
_entity.type
_entity.pdbx_description
1 polymer ?
#
loop_
_entity_poly.entity_id
_entity_poly.type
_entity_poly.pdbx_seq_one_letter_code
_entity_poly.pdbx_strand_id
1 'polypeptide(L)'
;MEKGSDIFDHFQQSLNELGDNLRVLETTVPVEKQMEYFRYSEKVRRQSEEESVDEQIETLLSSEATINEKRYALTVLAISGDVKAFRTLEEYSKQGSESDLKDWISMALLQARITLESEFSEEKQVFISTGLGGNGNKLRFYAFFQSNSLLPFLNYQRKLIEKEIPFFIHKYQGELEEICVEENYFYLVFLINLQEGIRQMLEDAINECNEYGNFINSNFIITNVKRFDQKDIDRELGRNR
;
A
#
# COMPACT_ATOMS: atom_id res chain seq x y z
N MET A 1 20.16 13.75 -11.65
CA MET A 1 19.28 13.02 -10.71
C MET A 1 18.02 12.55 -11.43
N GLU A 2 18.15 11.96 -12.63
CA GLU A 2 17.00 11.65 -13.53
C GLU A 2 16.50 10.21 -13.46
N LYS A 3 17.33 9.25 -13.00
CA LYS A 3 16.99 7.81 -13.10
C LYS A 3 15.79 7.34 -12.26
N GLY A 4 15.38 8.09 -11.23
CA GLY A 4 14.24 7.73 -10.39
C GLY A 4 12.89 8.21 -10.93
N SER A 5 12.88 9.31 -11.69
CA SER A 5 11.65 9.87 -12.27
C SER A 5 11.14 9.00 -13.40
N ASP A 6 12.03 8.66 -14.35
CA ASP A 6 11.69 7.85 -15.52
C ASP A 6 11.09 6.49 -15.14
N ILE A 7 11.58 5.86 -14.05
CA ILE A 7 11.07 4.55 -13.61
C ILE A 7 9.64 4.66 -13.08
N PHE A 8 9.33 5.72 -12.33
CA PHE A 8 8.00 5.94 -11.79
C PHE A 8 7.00 6.28 -12.90
N ASP A 9 7.41 7.16 -13.82
CA ASP A 9 6.58 7.57 -14.95
C ASP A 9 6.33 6.40 -15.91
N HIS A 10 7.34 5.56 -16.18
CA HIS A 10 7.18 4.32 -16.94
C HIS A 10 6.32 3.27 -16.24
N PHE A 11 6.41 3.17 -14.91
CA PHE A 11 5.54 2.30 -14.12
C PHE A 11 4.09 2.77 -14.23
N GLN A 12 3.81 4.08 -14.08
CA GLN A 12 2.47 4.63 -14.28
C GLN A 12 1.94 4.37 -15.69
N GLN A 13 2.75 4.59 -16.72
CA GLN A 13 2.37 4.31 -18.11
C GLN A 13 1.99 2.84 -18.33
N SER A 14 2.80 1.91 -17.80
CA SER A 14 2.55 0.47 -17.93
C SER A 14 1.26 0.04 -17.22
N LEU A 15 0.89 0.70 -16.12
CA LEU A 15 -0.35 0.42 -15.40
C LEU A 15 -1.58 1.04 -16.05
N ASN A 16 -1.43 2.17 -16.73
CA ASN A 16 -2.53 2.79 -17.49
C ASN A 16 -2.99 1.92 -18.65
N GLU A 17 -2.07 1.16 -19.27
CA GLU A 17 -2.40 0.19 -20.33
C GLU A 17 -3.26 -0.99 -19.83
N LEU A 18 -3.22 -1.28 -18.52
CA LEU A 18 -4.01 -2.36 -17.91
C LEU A 18 -5.46 -1.93 -17.58
N GLY A 19 -5.76 -0.63 -17.61
CA GLY A 19 -7.11 -0.09 -17.53
C GLY A 19 -7.94 -0.57 -16.33
N ASP A 20 -9.21 -0.88 -16.58
CA ASP A 20 -10.23 -1.26 -15.58
C ASP A 20 -10.01 -2.64 -14.95
N ASN A 21 -9.05 -3.42 -15.47
CA ASN A 21 -8.72 -4.76 -14.97
C ASN A 21 -7.74 -4.73 -13.79
N LEU A 22 -7.35 -3.53 -13.36
CA LEU A 22 -6.51 -3.30 -12.20
C LEU A 22 -7.33 -3.35 -10.91
N ARG A 23 -6.98 -4.25 -9.98
CA ARG A 23 -7.51 -4.24 -8.62
C ARG A 23 -6.41 -3.94 -7.62
N VAL A 24 -6.57 -2.84 -6.88
CA VAL A 24 -5.64 -2.45 -5.83
C VAL A 24 -6.04 -3.12 -4.53
N LEU A 25 -5.07 -3.74 -3.88
CA LEU A 25 -5.28 -4.43 -2.63
C LEU A 25 -5.24 -3.44 -1.47
N GLU A 26 -6.28 -3.45 -0.63
CA GLU A 26 -6.42 -2.54 0.51
C GLU A 26 -5.43 -2.86 1.66
N THR A 27 -4.93 -4.09 1.69
CA THR A 27 -4.09 -4.63 2.76
C THR A 27 -2.70 -3.95 2.82
N THR A 28 -2.31 -3.47 4.00
CA THR A 28 -1.05 -2.74 4.25
C THR A 28 0.08 -3.65 4.78
N VAL A 29 0.24 -4.86 4.23
CA VAL A 29 1.32 -5.77 4.67
C VAL A 29 2.66 -5.29 4.09
N PRO A 30 3.76 -5.22 4.87
CA PRO A 30 5.07 -4.82 4.34
C PRO A 30 5.51 -5.69 3.15
N VAL A 31 6.09 -5.08 2.12
CA VAL A 31 6.46 -5.74 0.85
C VAL A 31 7.35 -6.97 1.08
N GLU A 32 8.26 -6.91 2.04
CA GLU A 32 9.14 -8.03 2.40
C GLU A 32 8.35 -9.26 2.85
N LYS A 33 7.31 -9.06 3.65
CA LYS A 33 6.42 -10.13 4.14
C LYS A 33 5.50 -10.64 3.03
N GLN A 34 5.07 -9.77 2.12
CA GLN A 34 4.32 -10.20 0.94
C GLN A 34 5.16 -11.14 0.08
N MET A 35 6.43 -10.76 -0.19
CA MET A 35 7.36 -11.58 -0.97
C MET A 35 7.70 -12.90 -0.28
N GLU A 36 7.86 -12.89 1.04
CA GLU A 36 8.04 -14.11 1.84
C GLU A 36 6.85 -15.06 1.67
N TYR A 37 5.64 -14.54 1.80
CA TYR A 37 4.41 -15.31 1.63
C TYR A 37 4.30 -15.90 0.22
N PHE A 38 4.44 -15.08 -0.83
CA PHE A 38 4.26 -15.57 -2.19
C PHE A 38 5.29 -16.64 -2.57
N ARG A 39 6.55 -16.47 -2.16
CA ARG A 39 7.58 -17.51 -2.34
C ARG A 39 7.23 -18.82 -1.65
N TYR A 40 6.67 -18.74 -0.44
CA TYR A 40 6.21 -19.90 0.29
C TYR A 40 5.00 -20.55 -0.40
N SER A 41 4.01 -19.76 -0.82
CA SER A 41 2.82 -20.25 -1.53
C SER A 41 3.17 -20.97 -2.84
N GLU A 42 4.14 -20.46 -3.59
CA GLU A 42 4.66 -21.09 -4.80
C GLU A 42 5.32 -22.44 -4.50
N LYS A 43 6.06 -22.52 -3.39
CA LYS A 43 6.68 -23.76 -2.96
C LYS A 43 5.60 -24.78 -2.56
N VAL A 44 4.61 -24.38 -1.77
CA VAL A 44 3.48 -25.25 -1.36
C VAL A 44 2.70 -25.72 -2.58
N ARG A 45 2.34 -24.83 -3.51
CA ARG A 45 1.62 -25.19 -4.74
C ARG A 45 2.34 -26.24 -5.58
N ARG A 46 3.68 -26.25 -5.59
CA ARG A 46 4.48 -27.26 -6.32
C ARG A 46 4.64 -28.58 -5.57
N GLN A 47 4.47 -28.57 -4.26
CA GLN A 47 4.65 -29.73 -3.38
C GLN A 47 3.32 -30.39 -3.00
N SER A 48 2.22 -29.65 -3.09
CA SER A 48 0.87 -30.10 -2.81
C SER A 48 0.45 -31.17 -3.82
N GLU A 49 0.25 -32.38 -3.34
CA GLU A 49 -0.76 -33.29 -3.91
C GLU A 49 -2.16 -32.76 -3.50
N GLU A 50 -3.26 -33.32 -4.01
CA GLU A 50 -4.63 -32.88 -3.65
C GLU A 50 -4.85 -33.02 -2.12
N GLU A 51 -4.52 -31.99 -1.36
CA GLU A 51 -4.69 -31.97 0.08
C GLU A 51 -6.14 -31.65 0.45
N SER A 52 -6.65 -32.35 1.45
CA SER A 52 -8.00 -32.18 1.93
C SER A 52 -8.18 -30.81 2.59
N VAL A 53 -9.09 -30.00 2.04
CA VAL A 53 -9.48 -28.70 2.62
C VAL A 53 -9.96 -28.88 4.06
N ASP A 54 -10.68 -29.96 4.36
CA ASP A 54 -11.22 -30.22 5.69
C ASP A 54 -10.14 -30.48 6.73
N GLU A 55 -9.10 -31.24 6.38
CA GLU A 55 -7.95 -31.53 7.27
C GLU A 55 -7.16 -30.26 7.60
N GLN A 56 -6.99 -29.36 6.61
CA GLN A 56 -6.29 -28.09 6.83
C GLN A 56 -7.13 -27.11 7.67
N ILE A 57 -8.46 -27.14 7.55
CA ILE A 57 -9.35 -26.38 8.44
C ILE A 57 -9.19 -26.86 9.88
N GLU A 58 -9.19 -28.18 10.12
CA GLU A 58 -8.99 -28.74 11.46
C GLU A 58 -7.63 -28.36 12.04
N THR A 59 -6.57 -28.43 11.24
CA THR A 59 -5.21 -28.02 11.62
C THR A 59 -5.16 -26.53 12.00
N LEU A 60 -5.80 -25.66 11.21
CA LEU A 60 -5.83 -24.22 11.46
C LEU A 60 -6.53 -23.86 12.78
N LEU A 61 -7.63 -24.56 13.09
CA LEU A 61 -8.45 -24.33 14.28
C LEU A 61 -7.92 -25.04 15.53
N SER A 62 -6.97 -25.97 15.39
CA SER A 62 -6.37 -26.69 16.51
C SER A 62 -5.51 -25.78 17.38
N SER A 63 -5.71 -25.86 18.69
CA SER A 63 -4.85 -25.21 19.69
C SER A 63 -3.49 -25.90 19.87
N GLU A 64 -3.36 -27.14 19.42
CA GLU A 64 -2.11 -27.93 19.51
C GLU A 64 -1.19 -27.72 18.31
N ALA A 65 -1.72 -27.15 17.22
CA ALA A 65 -0.94 -26.88 16.02
C ALA A 65 0.12 -25.81 16.26
N THR A 66 1.32 -26.09 15.78
CA THR A 66 2.44 -25.14 15.77
C THR A 66 2.18 -23.99 14.79
N ILE A 67 2.89 -22.87 14.98
CA ILE A 67 2.84 -21.72 14.07
C ILE A 67 3.15 -22.13 12.62
N ASN A 68 4.09 -23.06 12.41
CA ASN A 68 4.46 -23.51 11.07
C ASN A 68 3.37 -24.36 10.41
N GLU A 69 2.71 -25.23 11.17
CA GLU A 69 1.56 -26.01 10.68
C GLU A 69 0.39 -25.09 10.33
N LYS A 70 0.13 -24.08 11.16
CA LYS A 70 -0.88 -23.04 10.86
C LYS A 70 -0.52 -22.25 9.61
N ARG A 71 0.74 -21.84 9.42
CA ARG A 71 1.21 -21.16 8.19
C ARG A 71 1.01 -22.02 6.95
N TYR A 72 1.27 -23.32 7.07
CA TYR A 72 1.03 -24.28 6.00
C TYR A 72 -0.47 -24.37 5.66
N ALA A 73 -1.30 -24.65 6.65
CA ALA A 73 -2.76 -24.73 6.51
C ALA A 73 -3.35 -23.46 5.90
N LEU A 74 -2.97 -22.28 6.39
CA LEU A 74 -3.38 -20.98 5.83
C LEU A 74 -3.04 -20.87 4.34
N THR A 75 -1.88 -21.37 3.94
CA THR A 75 -1.40 -21.29 2.55
C THR A 75 -2.15 -22.27 1.66
N VAL A 76 -2.36 -23.51 2.10
CA VAL A 76 -3.11 -24.53 1.34
C VAL A 76 -4.56 -24.09 1.14
N LEU A 77 -5.22 -23.60 2.21
CA LEU A 77 -6.57 -23.07 2.13
C LEU A 77 -6.68 -21.85 1.20
N ALA A 78 -5.62 -21.05 1.08
CA ALA A 78 -5.63 -19.88 0.21
C ALA A 78 -5.47 -20.21 -1.28
N ILE A 79 -4.78 -21.30 -1.61
CA ILE A 79 -4.55 -21.71 -3.01
C ILE A 79 -5.62 -22.67 -3.54
N SER A 80 -6.51 -23.19 -2.68
CA SER A 80 -7.46 -24.25 -3.03
C SER A 80 -8.59 -23.83 -3.96
N GLY A 81 -8.92 -22.53 -4.03
CA GLY A 81 -10.09 -22.04 -4.77
C GLY A 81 -11.43 -22.40 -4.10
N ASP A 82 -11.41 -22.97 -2.89
CA ASP A 82 -12.63 -23.43 -2.23
C ASP A 82 -13.32 -22.32 -1.41
N VAL A 83 -14.64 -22.20 -1.57
CA VAL A 83 -15.46 -21.17 -0.90
C VAL A 83 -15.53 -21.39 0.62
N LYS A 84 -15.54 -22.65 1.07
CA LYS A 84 -15.51 -23.01 2.50
C LYS A 84 -14.16 -22.62 3.09
N ALA A 85 -13.06 -22.91 2.41
CA ALA A 85 -11.72 -22.49 2.81
C ALA A 85 -11.64 -20.97 2.98
N PHE A 86 -12.14 -20.20 2.01
CA PHE A 86 -12.18 -18.74 2.10
C PHE A 86 -12.97 -18.22 3.30
N ARG A 87 -14.19 -18.75 3.54
CA ARG A 87 -15.00 -18.37 4.70
C ARG A 87 -14.30 -18.67 6.02
N THR A 88 -13.66 -19.83 6.13
CA THR A 88 -12.89 -20.19 7.33
C THR A 88 -11.72 -19.22 7.56
N LEU A 89 -10.98 -18.85 6.51
CA LEU A 89 -9.92 -17.84 6.62
C LEU A 89 -10.48 -16.47 7.07
N GLU A 90 -11.65 -16.07 6.57
CA GLU A 90 -12.29 -14.80 6.95
C GLU A 90 -12.69 -14.82 8.43
N GLU A 91 -13.30 -15.91 8.89
CA GLU A 91 -13.66 -16.08 10.30
C GLU A 91 -12.43 -16.13 11.19
N TYR A 92 -11.39 -16.85 10.78
CA TYR A 92 -10.14 -16.97 11.53
C TYR A 92 -9.43 -15.62 11.69
N SER A 93 -9.41 -14.79 10.64
CA SER A 93 -8.80 -13.46 10.72
C SER A 93 -9.50 -12.52 11.71
N LYS A 94 -10.81 -12.67 11.90
CA LYS A 94 -11.61 -11.90 12.88
C LYS A 94 -11.35 -12.34 14.32
N GLN A 95 -10.92 -13.59 14.53
CA GLN A 95 -10.67 -14.14 15.88
C GLN A 95 -9.36 -13.62 16.51
N GLY A 96 -8.50 -12.97 15.73
CA GLY A 96 -7.48 -12.04 16.25
C GLY A 96 -6.42 -12.66 17.16
N SER A 97 -6.07 -13.94 17.00
CA SER A 97 -5.45 -14.71 18.10
C SER A 97 -3.92 -14.82 18.09
N GLU A 98 -3.19 -14.48 17.01
CA GLU A 98 -1.72 -14.59 17.02
C GLU A 98 -1.04 -13.41 16.31
N SER A 99 -0.39 -12.54 17.08
CA SER A 99 0.38 -11.39 16.57
C SER A 99 1.37 -11.79 15.47
N ASP A 100 1.97 -12.98 15.60
CA ASP A 100 2.99 -13.48 14.67
C ASP A 100 2.42 -13.98 13.34
N LEU A 101 1.13 -14.33 13.29
CA LEU A 101 0.46 -14.80 12.07
C LEU A 101 -0.36 -13.72 11.38
N LYS A 102 -0.57 -12.56 11.99
CA LYS A 102 -1.47 -11.52 11.48
C LYS A 102 -1.23 -11.16 10.01
N ASP A 103 0.03 -10.93 9.64
CA ASP A 103 0.39 -10.60 8.25
C ASP A 103 0.22 -11.82 7.34
N TRP A 104 0.53 -13.02 7.82
CA TRP A 104 0.37 -14.26 7.06
C TRP A 104 -1.09 -14.58 6.76
N ILE A 105 -1.97 -14.39 7.74
CA ILE A 105 -3.42 -14.52 7.60
C ILE A 105 -3.95 -13.50 6.59
N SER A 106 -3.48 -12.26 6.68
CA SER A 106 -3.86 -11.19 5.74
C SER A 106 -3.45 -11.55 4.31
N MET A 107 -2.25 -12.11 4.12
CA MET A 107 -1.78 -12.58 2.83
C MET A 107 -2.52 -13.83 2.33
N ALA A 108 -2.87 -14.75 3.21
CA ALA A 108 -3.66 -15.93 2.86
C ALA A 108 -5.06 -15.56 2.39
N LEU A 109 -5.73 -14.64 3.10
CA LEU A 109 -7.01 -14.09 2.67
C LEU A 109 -6.94 -13.38 1.33
N LEU A 110 -5.86 -12.61 1.14
CA LEU A 110 -5.60 -11.92 -0.11
C LEU A 110 -5.46 -12.91 -1.27
N GLN A 111 -4.62 -13.93 -1.13
CA GLN A 111 -4.44 -14.94 -2.16
C GLN A 111 -5.72 -15.75 -2.40
N ALA A 112 -6.47 -16.10 -1.34
CA ALA A 112 -7.75 -16.79 -1.47
C ALA A 112 -8.76 -15.98 -2.28
N ARG A 113 -8.85 -14.66 -2.04
CA ARG A 113 -9.69 -13.74 -2.82
C ARG A 113 -9.26 -13.70 -4.29
N ILE A 114 -7.96 -13.55 -4.55
CA ILE A 114 -7.42 -13.54 -5.92
C ILE A 114 -7.74 -14.84 -6.64
N THR A 115 -7.51 -15.99 -5.99
CA THR A 115 -7.78 -17.31 -6.58
C THR A 115 -9.26 -17.45 -6.96
N LEU A 116 -10.18 -17.16 -6.02
CA LEU A 116 -11.61 -17.20 -6.29
C LEU A 116 -12.03 -16.22 -7.40
N GLU A 117 -11.61 -14.96 -7.32
CA GLU A 117 -11.97 -13.96 -8.34
C GLU A 117 -11.43 -14.34 -9.73
N SER A 118 -10.26 -14.97 -9.80
CA SER A 118 -9.68 -15.46 -11.05
C SER A 118 -10.42 -16.65 -11.65
N GLU A 119 -11.04 -17.50 -10.81
CA GLU A 119 -11.87 -18.63 -11.28
C GLU A 119 -13.23 -18.18 -11.81
N PHE A 120 -13.79 -17.11 -11.26
CA PHE A 120 -15.09 -16.56 -11.69
C PHE A 120 -14.99 -15.52 -12.82
N SER A 121 -13.81 -14.96 -13.07
CA SER A 121 -13.58 -13.92 -14.08
C SER A 121 -13.12 -14.53 -15.41
N GLU A 122 -13.85 -14.26 -16.50
CA GLU A 122 -13.41 -14.62 -17.87
C GLU A 122 -12.23 -13.73 -18.35
N GLU A 123 -12.03 -12.58 -17.70
CA GLU A 123 -10.94 -11.64 -17.99
C GLU A 123 -9.77 -11.77 -17.00
N LYS A 124 -8.53 -11.62 -17.51
CA LYS A 124 -7.31 -11.60 -16.68
C LYS A 124 -7.27 -10.33 -15.83
N GLN A 125 -7.65 -10.43 -14.57
CA GLN A 125 -7.50 -9.35 -13.60
C GLN A 125 -6.05 -9.25 -13.12
N VAL A 126 -5.53 -8.04 -13.02
CA VAL A 126 -4.19 -7.76 -12.49
C VAL A 126 -4.31 -7.14 -11.11
N PHE A 127 -3.84 -7.87 -10.10
CA PHE A 127 -3.84 -7.41 -8.72
C PHE A 127 -2.54 -6.70 -8.39
N ILE A 128 -2.64 -5.52 -7.80
CA ILE A 128 -1.49 -4.74 -7.31
C ILE A 128 -1.56 -4.63 -5.80
N SER A 129 -0.48 -5.07 -5.17
CA SER A 129 -0.24 -4.85 -3.75
C SER A 129 0.85 -3.79 -3.57
N THR A 130 0.61 -2.85 -2.65
CA THR A 130 1.59 -1.84 -2.23
C THR A 130 1.75 -1.93 -0.72
N GLY A 131 2.85 -1.41 -0.16
CA GLY A 131 3.04 -1.46 1.29
C GLY A 131 2.07 -0.57 2.07
N LEU A 132 1.54 0.49 1.44
CA LEU A 132 0.48 1.34 2.00
C LEU A 132 -0.94 0.91 1.59
N GLY A 133 -1.08 -0.11 0.73
CA GLY A 133 -2.36 -0.53 0.16
C GLY A 133 -3.00 0.51 -0.76
N GLY A 134 -4.32 0.39 -0.94
CA GLY A 134 -5.14 1.39 -1.61
C GLY A 134 -6.63 1.18 -1.34
N ASN A 135 -7.47 1.61 -2.27
CA ASN A 135 -8.92 1.47 -2.22
C ASN A 135 -9.49 1.45 -3.65
N GLY A 136 -10.18 0.37 -4.02
CA GLY A 136 -10.72 0.18 -5.37
C GLY A 136 -9.61 0.19 -6.45
N ASN A 137 -9.61 1.24 -7.29
CA ASN A 137 -8.58 1.48 -8.31
C ASN A 137 -7.56 2.56 -7.91
N LYS A 138 -7.66 3.11 -6.69
CA LYS A 138 -6.74 4.15 -6.19
C LYS A 138 -5.64 3.54 -5.34
N LEU A 139 -4.40 3.99 -5.55
CA LEU A 139 -3.26 3.63 -4.71
C LEU A 139 -3.08 4.66 -3.58
N ARG A 140 -2.65 4.19 -2.41
CA ARG A 140 -2.29 5.06 -1.29
C ARG A 140 -0.82 5.49 -1.41
N PHE A 141 -0.60 6.78 -1.28
CA PHE A 141 0.72 7.39 -1.27
C PHE A 141 0.96 8.17 0.00
N TYR A 142 2.22 8.14 0.44
CA TYR A 142 2.79 9.04 1.43
C TYR A 142 3.69 10.02 0.69
N ALA A 143 3.46 11.31 0.87
CA ALA A 143 4.33 12.35 0.34
C ALA A 143 4.85 13.26 1.45
N PHE A 144 6.14 13.59 1.38
CA PHE A 144 6.87 14.35 2.38
C PHE A 144 7.55 15.55 1.74
N PHE A 145 7.36 16.71 2.35
CA PHE A 145 7.77 18.02 1.85
C PHE A 145 8.52 18.77 2.92
N GLN A 146 9.45 19.62 2.49
CA GLN A 146 10.23 20.45 3.38
C GLN A 146 10.06 21.92 2.99
N SER A 147 10.21 22.80 3.97
CA SER A 147 10.38 24.22 3.72
C SER A 147 11.73 24.50 3.05
N ASN A 148 11.81 25.63 2.33
CA ASN A 148 13.07 26.13 1.81
C ASN A 148 14.03 26.44 2.95
N SER A 149 15.27 25.94 2.82
CA SER A 149 16.33 26.08 3.82
C SER A 149 15.94 25.58 5.23
N LEU A 150 14.93 24.70 5.35
CA LEU A 150 14.42 24.17 6.62
C LEU A 150 13.90 25.24 7.59
N LEU A 151 13.46 26.39 7.07
CA LEU A 151 12.89 27.48 7.85
C LEU A 151 11.48 27.16 8.35
N PRO A 152 11.10 27.57 9.58
CA PRO A 152 9.76 27.32 10.07
C PRO A 152 8.68 28.01 9.22
N PHE A 153 7.58 27.29 8.93
CA PHE A 153 6.41 27.82 8.26
C PHE A 153 5.71 28.86 9.13
N LEU A 154 5.45 30.03 8.53
CA LEU A 154 4.62 31.07 9.12
C LEU A 154 3.15 30.63 9.18
N ASN A 155 2.38 31.21 10.10
CA ASN A 155 0.97 30.85 10.29
C ASN A 155 0.13 30.95 9.01
N TYR A 156 0.40 31.93 8.15
CA TYR A 156 -0.32 32.05 6.87
C TYR A 156 0.11 30.97 5.87
N GLN A 157 1.38 30.56 5.87
CA GLN A 157 1.92 29.50 4.99
C GLN A 157 1.31 28.15 5.34
N ARG A 158 1.19 27.85 6.64
CA ARG A 158 0.50 26.64 7.12
C ARG A 158 -0.95 26.59 6.65
N LYS A 159 -1.70 27.69 6.80
CA LYS A 159 -3.08 27.79 6.30
C LYS A 159 -3.18 27.67 4.79
N LEU A 160 -2.18 28.16 4.06
CA LEU A 160 -2.13 28.03 2.61
C LEU A 160 -1.92 26.56 2.21
N ILE A 161 -0.95 25.86 2.84
CA ILE A 161 -0.73 24.42 2.65
C ILE A 161 -2.04 23.65 2.92
N GLU A 162 -2.69 23.90 4.07
CA GLU A 162 -3.93 23.23 4.48
C GLU A 162 -5.13 23.52 3.55
N LYS A 163 -5.05 24.56 2.70
CA LYS A 163 -6.09 24.93 1.76
C LYS A 163 -5.80 24.44 0.34
N GLU A 164 -4.59 24.69 -0.16
CA GLU A 164 -4.22 24.42 -1.55
C GLU A 164 -3.93 22.94 -1.77
N ILE A 165 -3.22 22.26 -0.86
CA ILE A 165 -2.89 20.85 -1.02
C ILE A 165 -4.16 19.98 -1.16
N PRO A 166 -5.17 20.08 -0.28
CA PRO A 166 -6.40 19.30 -0.47
C PRO A 166 -7.15 19.67 -1.75
N PHE A 167 -7.13 20.94 -2.16
CA PHE A 167 -7.78 21.40 -3.38
C PHE A 167 -7.18 20.72 -4.62
N PHE A 168 -5.86 20.68 -4.75
CA PHE A 168 -5.20 20.02 -5.87
C PHE A 168 -5.42 18.50 -5.87
N ILE A 169 -5.35 17.85 -4.71
CA ILE A 169 -5.65 16.41 -4.61
C ILE A 169 -7.06 16.12 -5.11
N HIS A 170 -8.05 16.91 -4.69
CA HIS A 170 -9.42 16.74 -5.14
C HIS A 170 -9.62 17.06 -6.63
N LYS A 171 -8.92 18.08 -7.15
CA LYS A 171 -8.95 18.45 -8.57
C LYS A 171 -8.47 17.31 -9.48
N TYR A 172 -7.51 16.53 -9.00
CA TYR A 172 -6.98 15.33 -9.65
C TYR A 172 -7.67 14.05 -9.13
N GLN A 173 -8.98 14.13 -8.85
CA GLN A 173 -9.86 13.05 -8.38
C GLN A 173 -9.32 12.18 -7.23
N GLY A 174 -8.35 12.71 -6.48
CA GLY A 174 -7.75 12.08 -5.33
C GLY A 174 -8.57 12.32 -4.07
N GLU A 175 -8.28 11.51 -3.05
CA GLU A 175 -8.87 11.62 -1.72
C GLU A 175 -7.75 11.83 -0.71
N LEU A 176 -7.79 12.94 0.01
CA LEU A 176 -6.87 13.20 1.11
C LEU A 176 -7.32 12.40 2.34
N GLU A 177 -6.45 11.56 2.87
CA GLU A 177 -6.72 10.81 4.10
C GLU A 177 -6.11 11.51 5.32
N GLU A 178 -4.94 12.13 5.16
CA GLU A 178 -4.21 12.77 6.26
C GLU A 178 -3.31 13.88 5.72
N ILE A 179 -3.26 15.00 6.45
CA ILE A 179 -2.27 16.05 6.25
C ILE A 179 -1.76 16.49 7.62
N CYS A 180 -0.45 16.57 7.78
CA CYS A 180 0.18 17.02 9.01
C CYS A 180 1.24 18.07 8.68
N VAL A 181 1.06 19.29 9.20
CA VAL A 181 1.94 20.43 8.97
C VAL A 181 2.71 20.75 10.25
N GLU A 182 4.00 20.45 10.23
CA GLU A 182 4.91 20.63 11.34
C GLU A 182 5.64 21.97 11.25
N GLU A 183 6.69 22.16 12.05
CA GLU A 183 7.44 23.42 12.06
C GLU A 183 8.00 23.80 10.70
N ASN A 184 8.73 22.91 10.05
CA ASN A 184 9.50 23.20 8.84
C ASN A 184 9.36 22.12 7.77
N TYR A 185 8.45 21.17 7.96
CA TYR A 185 8.10 20.12 7.01
C TYR A 185 6.61 19.81 7.12
N PHE A 186 6.07 19.13 6.12
CA PHE A 186 4.73 18.57 6.20
C PHE A 186 4.71 17.26 5.43
N TYR A 187 3.74 16.42 5.78
CA TYR A 187 3.47 15.21 5.02
C TYR A 187 1.99 15.03 4.82
N LEU A 188 1.65 14.20 3.85
CA LEU A 188 0.27 13.84 3.58
C LEU A 188 0.16 12.38 3.14
N VAL A 189 -1.01 11.82 3.41
CA VAL A 189 -1.44 10.50 2.97
C VAL A 189 -2.69 10.69 2.13
N PHE A 190 -2.69 10.12 0.93
CA PHE A 190 -3.76 10.33 -0.04
C PHE A 190 -3.92 9.12 -0.96
N LEU A 191 -5.13 8.95 -1.48
CA LEU A 191 -5.50 7.96 -2.49
C LEU A 191 -5.65 8.67 -3.83
N ILE A 192 -5.03 8.13 -4.88
CA ILE A 192 -5.17 8.66 -6.24
C ILE A 192 -5.09 7.53 -7.27
N ASN A 193 -5.76 7.73 -8.41
CA ASN A 193 -5.67 6.81 -9.55
C ASN A 193 -4.32 6.98 -10.26
N LEU A 194 -3.72 5.88 -10.69
CA LEU A 194 -2.44 5.83 -11.41
C LEU A 194 -2.47 6.55 -12.76
N GLN A 195 -3.65 6.70 -13.35
CA GLN A 195 -3.88 7.45 -14.59
C GLN A 195 -3.60 8.93 -14.46
N GLU A 196 -3.62 9.46 -13.24
CA GLU A 196 -3.41 10.88 -12.99
C GLU A 196 -1.92 11.13 -12.72
N GLY A 197 -1.37 12.19 -13.32
CA GLY A 197 0.03 12.55 -13.14
C GLY A 197 0.31 13.02 -11.72
N ILE A 198 0.61 12.09 -10.81
CA ILE A 198 0.75 12.36 -9.37
C ILE A 198 1.86 13.38 -9.11
N ARG A 199 3.00 13.21 -9.79
CA ARG A 199 4.11 14.16 -9.72
C ARG A 199 3.69 15.55 -10.17
N GLN A 200 3.02 15.65 -11.31
CA GLN A 200 2.52 16.92 -11.84
C GLN A 200 1.53 17.58 -10.88
N MET A 201 0.61 16.80 -10.29
CA MET A 201 -0.36 17.29 -9.32
C MET A 201 0.34 17.92 -8.09
N LEU A 202 1.35 17.24 -7.56
CA LEU A 202 2.13 17.75 -6.42
C LEU A 202 2.97 18.97 -6.79
N GLU A 203 3.58 18.97 -7.98
CA GLU A 203 4.34 20.11 -8.50
C GLU A 203 3.45 21.34 -8.69
N ASP A 204 2.25 21.18 -9.26
CA ASP A 204 1.27 22.25 -9.40
C ASP A 204 0.87 22.83 -8.02
N ALA A 205 0.62 21.95 -7.05
CA ALA A 205 0.23 22.36 -5.70
C ALA A 205 1.35 23.11 -4.97
N ILE A 206 2.61 22.66 -5.13
CA ILE A 206 3.80 23.36 -4.62
C ILE A 206 3.94 24.73 -5.30
N ASN A 207 3.79 24.80 -6.61
CA ASN A 207 3.95 26.02 -7.38
C ASN A 207 2.92 27.08 -6.95
N GLU A 208 1.65 26.70 -6.80
CA GLU A 208 0.60 27.59 -6.30
C GLU A 208 0.93 28.12 -4.90
N CYS A 209 1.37 27.24 -3.98
CA CYS A 209 1.79 27.69 -2.65
C CYS A 209 2.97 28.67 -2.72
N ASN A 210 3.93 28.39 -3.61
CA ASN A 210 5.16 29.17 -3.75
C ASN A 210 4.96 30.51 -4.46
N GLU A 211 3.86 30.75 -5.17
CA GLU A 211 3.50 32.09 -5.64
C GLU A 211 3.40 33.09 -4.47
N TYR A 212 3.04 32.61 -3.27
CA TYR A 212 2.86 33.40 -2.06
C TYR A 212 4.07 33.37 -1.13
N GLY A 213 5.28 33.44 -1.68
CA GLY A 213 6.51 33.68 -0.92
C GLY A 213 7.58 32.58 -1.00
N ASN A 214 7.48 31.68 -1.98
CA ASN A 214 8.48 30.66 -2.32
C ASN A 214 9.10 29.97 -1.10
N PHE A 215 8.28 29.25 -0.34
CA PHE A 215 8.62 28.74 0.99
C PHE A 215 8.65 27.21 1.09
N ILE A 216 8.13 26.50 0.10
CA ILE A 216 8.19 25.03 0.00
C ILE A 216 9.31 24.66 -0.97
N ASN A 217 10.11 23.67 -0.59
CA ASN A 217 11.14 23.10 -1.46
C ASN A 217 10.48 22.33 -2.61
N SER A 218 10.93 22.60 -3.84
CA SER A 218 10.46 21.87 -5.03
C SER A 218 10.84 20.39 -5.03
N ASN A 219 11.86 20.00 -4.25
CA ASN A 219 12.18 18.60 -4.03
C ASN A 219 11.28 18.04 -2.92
N PHE A 220 10.51 17.01 -3.26
CA PHE A 220 9.68 16.25 -2.35
C PHE A 220 9.92 14.77 -2.52
N ILE A 221 9.51 13.99 -1.52
CA ILE A 221 9.57 12.53 -1.56
C ILE A 221 8.15 12.01 -1.65
N ILE A 222 7.95 11.02 -2.51
CA ILE A 222 6.69 10.29 -2.64
C ILE A 222 6.96 8.78 -2.62
N THR A 223 6.14 8.03 -1.89
CA THR A 223 6.25 6.58 -1.81
C THR A 223 4.88 5.93 -1.58
N ASN A 224 4.68 4.73 -2.13
CA ASN A 224 3.55 3.84 -1.85
C ASN A 224 3.94 2.64 -0.99
N VAL A 225 5.14 2.66 -0.39
CA VAL A 225 5.70 1.51 0.34
C VAL A 225 5.48 1.61 1.84
N LYS A 226 5.87 2.72 2.46
CA LYS A 226 5.71 2.92 3.92
C LYS A 226 5.56 4.38 4.27
N ARG A 227 4.97 4.65 5.43
CA ARG A 227 5.04 5.96 6.08
C ARG A 227 6.43 6.15 6.67
N PHE A 228 6.90 7.39 6.73
CA PHE A 228 8.16 7.70 7.39
C PHE A 228 7.98 7.68 8.90
N ASP A 229 8.89 7.00 9.59
CA ASP A 229 9.01 7.12 11.03
C ASP A 229 9.86 8.35 11.41
N GLN A 230 10.00 8.63 12.70
CA GLN A 230 10.80 9.77 13.16
C GLN A 230 12.26 9.71 12.68
N LYS A 231 12.85 8.51 12.54
CA LYS A 231 14.23 8.34 12.09
C LYS A 231 14.37 8.61 10.60
N ASP A 232 13.39 8.21 9.79
CA ASP A 232 13.30 8.55 8.38
C ASP A 232 13.18 10.08 8.23
N ILE A 233 12.28 10.72 8.96
CA ILE A 233 12.10 12.19 8.95
C ILE A 233 13.39 12.92 9.34
N ASP A 234 14.04 12.52 10.45
CA ASP A 234 15.27 13.16 10.92
C ASP A 234 16.43 12.99 9.92
N ARG A 235 16.47 11.86 9.20
CA ARG A 235 17.42 11.64 8.12
C ARG A 235 17.18 12.60 6.96
N GLU A 236 15.94 12.73 6.51
CA GLU A 236 15.61 13.64 5.41
C GLU A 236 15.81 15.10 5.78
N LEU A 237 15.59 15.48 7.05
CA LEU A 237 15.88 16.82 7.56
C LEU A 237 17.37 17.07 7.81
N GLY A 238 18.24 16.08 7.60
CA GLY A 238 19.68 16.21 7.84
C GLY A 238 20.06 16.40 9.31
N ARG A 239 19.18 16.00 10.24
CA ARG A 239 19.38 16.11 11.70
C ARG A 239 20.30 15.02 12.27
N ASN A 240 20.74 14.07 11.45
CA ASN A 240 21.73 13.05 11.79
C ASN A 240 23.18 13.55 11.59
N ARG A 241 23.56 14.63 12.29
CA ARG A 241 24.97 15.02 12.49
C ARG A 241 25.30 15.19 13.95
#